data_AF-A0A292YU53-F1
#
_entry.id   AF-A0A292YU53-F1
#
_cell.length_a   1.000
_cell.length_b   1.000
_cell.length_c   1.000
_cell.angle_alpha   90.00
_cell.angle_beta   90.00
_cell.angle_gamma   90.00
#
_symmetry.space_group_name_H-M   'P 1'
#
loop_
_entity.id
_entity.type
_entity.pdbx_description
1 polymer ?
#
loop_
_entity_poly.entity_id
_entity_poly.type
_entity_poly.pdbx_seq_one_letter_code
_entity_poly.pdbx_strand_id
1 'polypeptide(L)'
;MSAAPNLIDLNADENSAPPRANGELVFAEPWESRAFGMALTLHDSGLFAWPQFQAALIARIAGWENHHPEGECFSYYTQWLGALEDVLAGDGTVFTDEIAQRVEELAARPAGHDHRDDEHGHGHGHGHGHGH
;
A
#
# COMPACT_ATOMS: atom_id res chain seq x y z
N MET A 1 -4.18 -5.60 -28.12
CA MET A 1 -5.40 -4.87 -27.73
C MET A 1 -5.05 -4.13 -26.45
N SER A 2 -4.75 -2.83 -26.55
CA SER A 2 -4.41 -2.01 -25.38
C SER A 2 -5.73 -1.57 -24.76
N ALA A 3 -6.14 -2.21 -23.68
CA ALA A 3 -7.21 -1.65 -22.86
C ALA A 3 -6.72 -0.28 -22.39
N ALA A 4 -7.48 0.78 -22.66
CA ALA A 4 -7.24 2.06 -22.02
C ALA A 4 -7.25 1.79 -20.49
N PRO A 5 -6.31 2.35 -19.71
CA PRO A 5 -6.38 2.20 -18.27
C PRO A 5 -7.74 2.77 -17.85
N ASN A 6 -8.59 1.94 -17.25
CA ASN A 6 -9.76 2.44 -16.55
C ASN A 6 -9.21 3.45 -15.55
N LEU A 7 -9.47 4.73 -15.78
CA LEU A 7 -9.01 5.78 -14.88
C LEU A 7 -9.79 5.55 -13.59
N ILE A 8 -9.17 4.88 -12.63
CA ILE A 8 -9.70 4.68 -11.31
C ILE A 8 -9.98 6.07 -10.75
N ASP A 9 -11.25 6.39 -10.54
CA ASP A 9 -11.61 7.63 -9.87
C ASP A 9 -11.44 7.45 -8.36
N LEU A 10 -10.22 7.74 -7.90
CA LEU A 10 -9.86 7.74 -6.49
C LEU A 10 -10.63 8.79 -5.68
N ASN A 11 -11.32 9.73 -6.33
CA ASN A 11 -12.03 10.84 -5.69
C ASN A 11 -13.54 10.82 -6.00
N ALA A 12 -14.08 9.69 -6.44
CA ALA A 12 -15.49 9.57 -6.78
C ALA A 12 -16.42 9.85 -5.58
N ASP A 13 -15.92 9.72 -4.34
CA ASP A 13 -16.63 10.08 -3.12
C ASP A 13 -15.67 10.75 -2.13
N GLU A 14 -16.08 11.90 -1.59
CA GLU A 14 -15.28 12.73 -0.68
C GLU A 14 -14.92 12.03 0.63
N ASN A 15 -15.76 11.11 1.10
CA ASN A 15 -15.57 10.39 2.34
C ASN A 15 -14.57 9.24 2.19
N SER A 16 -14.34 8.78 0.96
CA SER A 16 -13.38 7.71 0.64
C SER A 16 -12.12 8.20 -0.06
N ALA A 17 -11.98 9.51 -0.31
CA ALA A 17 -10.83 10.06 -1.00
C ALA A 17 -9.53 9.92 -0.18
N PRO A 18 -8.43 9.45 -0.78
CA PRO A 18 -7.18 9.25 -0.06
C PRO A 18 -6.50 10.57 0.33
N PRO A 19 -5.76 10.60 1.46
CA PRO A 19 -5.03 11.77 1.91
C PRO A 19 -4.05 12.30 0.84
N ARG A 20 -4.05 13.63 0.67
CA ARG A 20 -3.16 14.32 -0.28
C ARG A 20 -2.50 15.54 0.35
N ALA A 21 -1.28 15.84 -0.10
CA ALA A 21 -0.61 17.11 0.12
C ALA A 21 -0.15 17.66 -1.23
N ASN A 22 -0.51 18.92 -1.53
CA ASN A 22 -0.21 19.57 -2.81
C ASN A 22 -0.66 18.76 -4.05
N GLY A 23 -1.72 17.95 -3.92
CA GLY A 23 -2.27 17.11 -4.99
C GLY A 23 -1.66 15.70 -5.08
N GLU A 24 -0.55 15.44 -4.41
CA GLU A 24 0.09 14.11 -4.37
C GLU A 24 -0.44 13.27 -3.22
N LEU A 25 -0.48 11.94 -3.41
CA LEU A 25 -0.84 10.99 -2.34
C LEU A 25 0.24 11.00 -1.27
N VAL A 26 -0.20 11.04 0.00
CA VAL A 26 0.70 11.04 1.15
C VAL A 26 0.57 9.75 1.92
N PHE A 27 1.71 9.13 2.20
CA PHE A 27 1.83 7.96 3.05
C PHE A 27 2.70 8.34 4.26
N ALA A 28 2.16 8.19 5.46
CA ALA A 28 2.87 8.38 6.72
C ALA A 28 3.82 7.22 7.01
N GLU A 29 3.44 6.00 6.62
CA GLU A 29 4.20 4.79 6.91
C GLU A 29 4.43 3.94 5.65
N PRO A 30 5.53 3.16 5.58
CA PRO A 30 5.84 2.35 4.39
C PRO A 30 4.75 1.35 4.01
N TRP A 31 4.01 0.82 4.98
CA TRP A 31 2.95 -0.15 4.74
C TRP A 31 1.73 0.45 4.01
N GLU A 32 1.48 1.76 4.16
CA GLU A 32 0.34 2.44 3.56
C GLU A 32 0.46 2.48 2.03
N SER A 33 1.67 2.81 1.54
CA SER A 33 1.97 2.79 0.11
C SER A 33 1.82 1.40 -0.51
N ARG A 34 2.17 0.35 0.27
CA ARG A 34 2.00 -1.05 -0.14
C ARG A 34 0.54 -1.44 -0.18
N ALA A 35 -0.25 -1.08 0.83
CA ALA A 35 -1.69 -1.34 0.87
C ALA A 35 -2.43 -0.69 -0.30
N PHE A 36 -2.06 0.56 -0.62
CA PHE A 36 -2.56 1.27 -1.80
C PHE A 36 -2.21 0.53 -3.09
N GLY A 37 -0.92 0.20 -3.28
CA GLY A 37 -0.46 -0.51 -4.47
C GLY A 37 -1.09 -1.90 -4.65
N MET A 38 -1.35 -2.63 -3.56
CA MET A 38 -2.04 -3.92 -3.59
C MET A 38 -3.47 -3.78 -4.11
N ALA A 39 -4.25 -2.83 -3.57
CA ALA A 39 -5.62 -2.61 -4.03
C ALA A 39 -5.68 -2.27 -5.53
N LEU A 40 -4.78 -1.40 -6.02
CA LEU A 40 -4.69 -1.08 -7.45
C LEU A 40 -4.32 -2.31 -8.29
N THR A 41 -3.31 -3.07 -7.88
CA THR A 41 -2.84 -4.25 -8.64
C THR A 41 -3.91 -5.34 -8.73
N LEU A 42 -4.66 -5.55 -7.64
CA LEU A 42 -5.74 -6.53 -7.58
C LEU A 42 -6.98 -6.09 -8.39
N HIS A 43 -7.26 -4.78 -8.42
CA HIS A 43 -8.29 -4.26 -9.30
C HIS A 43 -7.88 -4.38 -10.79
N ASP A 44 -6.66 -3.98 -11.15
CA ASP A 44 -6.14 -4.05 -12.51
C ASP A 44 -6.10 -5.50 -13.04
N SER A 45 -5.89 -6.48 -12.17
CA SER A 45 -5.96 -7.90 -12.51
C SER A 45 -7.40 -8.45 -12.60
N GLY A 46 -8.40 -7.63 -12.30
CA GLY A 46 -9.82 -7.96 -12.40
C GLY A 46 -10.35 -8.84 -11.28
N LEU A 47 -9.64 -8.93 -10.15
CA LEU A 47 -10.05 -9.76 -9.01
C LEU A 47 -11.23 -9.16 -8.23
N PHE A 48 -11.44 -7.84 -8.34
CA PHE A 48 -12.65 -7.18 -7.89
C PHE A 48 -12.90 -5.90 -8.71
N ALA A 49 -14.11 -5.37 -8.63
CA ALA A 49 -14.46 -4.11 -9.28
C ALA A 49 -14.20 -2.91 -8.36
N TRP A 50 -13.63 -1.82 -8.88
CA TRP A 50 -13.36 -0.62 -8.07
C TRP A 50 -14.56 -0.09 -7.27
N PRO A 51 -15.79 0.00 -7.82
CA PRO A 51 -16.94 0.49 -7.06
C PRO A 51 -17.31 -0.40 -5.87
N GLN A 52 -17.01 -1.70 -5.92
CA GLN A 52 -17.22 -2.63 -4.81
C GLN A 52 -16.28 -2.30 -3.65
N PHE A 53 -15.00 -2.06 -3.94
CA PHE A 53 -14.02 -1.62 -2.96
C PHE A 53 -14.37 -0.26 -2.36
N GLN A 54 -14.75 0.70 -3.20
CA GLN A 54 -15.15 2.03 -2.73
C GLN A 54 -16.36 1.97 -1.79
N ALA A 55 -17.37 1.16 -2.11
CA ALA A 55 -18.54 0.96 -1.25
C ALA A 55 -18.15 0.33 0.10
N ALA A 56 -17.25 -0.67 0.10
CA ALA A 56 -16.74 -1.27 1.33
C ALA A 56 -15.96 -0.26 2.19
N LEU A 57 -15.13 0.58 1.57
CA LEU A 57 -14.37 1.62 2.27
C LEU A 57 -15.29 2.65 2.94
N ILE A 58 -16.31 3.14 2.22
CA ILE A 58 -17.31 4.06 2.78
C ILE A 58 -18.01 3.42 3.98
N ALA A 59 -18.42 2.15 3.86
CA ALA A 59 -19.08 1.44 4.95
C ALA A 59 -18.20 1.30 6.19
N ARG A 60 -16.89 1.05 6.03
CA ARG A 60 -15.96 0.95 7.16
C ARG A 60 -15.69 2.30 7.82
N ILE A 61 -15.49 3.36 7.04
CA ILE A 61 -15.30 4.72 7.56
C ILE A 61 -16.53 5.13 8.37
N ALA A 62 -17.73 4.97 7.80
CA ALA A 62 -18.99 5.22 8.51
C ALA A 62 -19.15 4.34 9.76
N GLY A 63 -18.72 3.08 9.71
CA GLY A 63 -18.70 2.18 10.85
C GLY A 63 -17.80 2.69 11.97
N TRP A 64 -16.58 3.13 11.65
CA TRP A 64 -15.65 3.70 12.62
C TRP A 64 -16.21 5.00 13.23
N GLU A 65 -16.75 5.89 12.39
CA GLU A 65 -17.40 7.14 12.83
C GLU A 65 -18.68 6.89 13.65
N ASN A 66 -19.36 5.77 13.49
CA ASN A 66 -20.52 5.49 14.34
C ASN A 66 -20.11 4.95 15.71
N HIS A 67 -19.02 4.19 15.78
CA HIS A 67 -18.55 3.60 17.04
C HIS A 67 -17.62 4.53 17.82
N HIS A 68 -16.90 5.45 17.14
CA HIS A 68 -15.89 6.38 17.68
C HIS A 68 -15.13 5.78 18.88
N PRO A 69 -14.31 4.74 18.66
CA PRO A 69 -13.62 4.04 19.74
C PRO A 69 -12.81 5.03 20.60
N GLU A 70 -13.12 5.05 21.90
CA GLU A 70 -12.53 6.00 22.84
C GLU A 70 -11.01 5.80 22.93
N GLY A 71 -10.25 6.86 22.63
CA GLY A 71 -8.79 6.85 22.71
C GLY A 71 -8.05 6.41 21.44
N GLU A 72 -8.76 6.07 20.36
CA GLU A 72 -8.15 5.74 19.07
C GLU A 72 -8.22 6.93 18.10
N CYS A 73 -7.14 7.15 17.34
CA CYS A 73 -7.11 8.11 16.25
C CYS A 73 -7.56 7.44 14.94
N PHE A 74 -8.31 8.18 14.12
CA PHE A 74 -8.70 7.69 12.78
C PHE A 74 -7.46 7.45 11.91
N SER A 75 -7.41 6.27 11.28
CA SER A 75 -6.40 5.91 10.30
C SER A 75 -7.07 5.52 8.99
N TYR A 76 -6.92 6.36 7.97
CA TYR A 76 -7.50 6.13 6.64
C TYR A 76 -7.01 4.82 6.03
N TYR A 77 -5.69 4.58 6.04
CA TYR A 77 -5.13 3.37 5.43
C TYR A 77 -5.45 2.09 6.19
N THR A 78 -5.81 2.18 7.48
CA THR A 78 -6.36 1.04 8.22
C THR A 78 -7.76 0.68 7.72
N GLN A 79 -8.61 1.68 7.46
CA GLN A 79 -9.93 1.43 6.86
C GLN A 79 -9.80 0.94 5.41
N TRP A 80 -8.85 1.48 4.64
CA TRP A 80 -8.50 1.01 3.30
C TRP A 80 -8.14 -0.47 3.27
N LEU A 81 -7.20 -0.90 4.13
CA LEU A 81 -6.78 -2.29 4.19
C LEU A 81 -7.93 -3.20 4.61
N GLY A 82 -8.70 -2.81 5.62
CA GLY A 82 -9.86 -3.58 6.03
C GLY A 82 -10.94 -3.70 4.96
N ALA A 83 -11.16 -2.65 4.16
CA ALA A 83 -12.11 -2.71 3.04
C ALA A 83 -11.62 -3.67 1.94
N LEU A 84 -10.30 -3.72 1.73
CA LEU A 84 -9.69 -4.66 0.79
C LEU A 84 -9.89 -6.11 1.27
N GLU A 85 -9.70 -6.37 2.57
CA GLU A 85 -9.97 -7.67 3.19
C GLU A 85 -11.44 -8.08 3.03
N ASP A 86 -12.38 -7.17 3.28
CA ASP A 86 -13.83 -7.44 3.17
C ASP A 86 -14.21 -7.83 1.73
N VAL A 87 -13.68 -7.13 0.72
CA VAL A 87 -13.94 -7.42 -0.69
C VAL A 87 -13.35 -8.77 -1.11
N LEU A 88 -12.11 -9.04 -0.72
CA LEU A 88 -11.43 -10.30 -1.07
C LEU A 88 -12.08 -11.52 -0.40
N ALA A 89 -12.58 -11.36 0.84
CA ALA A 89 -13.33 -12.38 1.55
C ALA A 89 -14.72 -12.61 0.93
N GLY A 90 -15.41 -11.54 0.51
CA GLY A 90 -16.74 -11.61 -0.11
C GLY A 90 -16.75 -12.33 -1.47
N ASP A 91 -15.71 -12.12 -2.29
CA ASP A 91 -15.58 -12.73 -3.61
C ASP A 91 -15.00 -14.16 -3.58
N GLY A 92 -14.67 -14.71 -2.40
CA GLY A 92 -14.10 -16.05 -2.24
C GLY A 92 -12.70 -16.20 -2.86
N THR A 93 -12.02 -15.09 -3.13
CA THR A 93 -10.73 -15.02 -3.85
C THR A 93 -9.53 -15.22 -2.91
N VAL A 94 -9.75 -15.13 -1.60
CA VAL A 94 -8.72 -15.33 -0.58
C VAL A 94 -9.20 -16.35 0.44
N PHE A 95 -8.49 -17.49 0.52
CA PHE A 95 -8.57 -18.35 1.69
C PHE A 95 -7.81 -17.68 2.83
N THR A 96 -8.51 -17.27 3.88
CA THR A 96 -7.95 -16.63 5.09
C THR A 96 -6.75 -17.40 5.66
N ASP A 97 -6.73 -18.74 5.50
CA ASP A 97 -5.63 -19.61 5.90
C ASP A 97 -4.34 -19.42 5.08
N GLU A 98 -4.41 -19.21 3.75
CA GLU A 98 -3.21 -19.00 2.92
C GLU A 98 -2.55 -17.64 3.22
N ILE A 99 -3.36 -16.61 3.50
CA ILE A 99 -2.82 -15.32 3.94
C ILE A 99 -2.23 -15.42 5.34
N ALA A 100 -2.90 -16.09 6.28
CA ALA A 100 -2.35 -16.30 7.62
C ALA A 100 -1.00 -17.03 7.57
N GLN A 101 -0.88 -18.08 6.76
CA GLN A 101 0.36 -18.82 6.56
C GLN A 101 1.47 -17.93 5.97
N ARG A 102 1.15 -17.08 4.99
CA ARG A 102 2.13 -16.17 4.36
C ARG A 102 2.54 -15.03 5.28
N VAL A 103 1.64 -14.52 6.11
CA VAL A 103 1.95 -13.55 7.16
C VAL A 103 2.92 -14.16 8.18
N GLU A 104 2.69 -15.42 8.57
CA GLU A 104 3.57 -16.13 9.50
C GLU A 104 4.96 -16.39 8.89
N GLU A 105 5.02 -16.78 7.60
CA GLU A 105 6.28 -16.90 6.84
C GLU A 105 7.05 -15.58 6.75
N LEU A 106 6.36 -14.46 6.51
CA LEU A 106 6.98 -13.14 6.40
C LEU A 106 7.40 -12.58 7.76
N ALA A 107 6.62 -12.81 8.82
CA ALA A 107 6.97 -12.45 10.19
C ALA A 107 8.16 -13.27 10.73
N ALA A 108 8.32 -14.52 10.26
CA ALA A 108 9.45 -15.37 10.59
C ALA A 108 10.76 -14.99 9.86
N ARG A 109 10.72 -14.07 8.88
CA ARG A 109 11.94 -13.60 8.19
C ARG A 109 12.66 -12.54 9.05
N PRO A 110 13.93 -12.76 9.45
CA PRO A 110 14.68 -11.78 10.22
C PRO A 110 14.92 -10.50 9.40
N ALA A 111 14.68 -9.34 10.01
CA ALA A 111 14.95 -8.04 9.41
C ALA A 111 16.47 -7.84 9.31
N GLY A 112 17.02 -7.93 8.10
CA GLY A 112 18.40 -7.52 7.83
C GLY A 112 19.07 -8.27 6.69
N HIS A 113 18.84 -7.83 5.44
CA HIS A 113 19.85 -7.95 4.38
C HIS A 113 19.47 -7.14 3.12
N ASP A 114 19.46 -5.80 3.19
CA ASP A 114 19.51 -5.01 1.95
C ASP A 114 20.26 -3.67 2.08
N HIS A 115 21.27 -3.64 2.94
CA HIS A 115 22.34 -2.67 2.83
C HIS A 115 23.65 -3.44 2.75
N ARG A 116 23.97 -3.93 1.55
CA ARG A 116 25.38 -3.91 1.16
C ARG A 116 25.63 -2.49 0.68
N ASP A 117 26.02 -1.64 1.63
CA ASP A 117 26.95 -0.56 1.29
C ASP A 117 28.20 -1.27 0.78
N ASP A 118 28.23 -1.55 -0.53
CA ASP A 118 29.48 -1.79 -1.21
C ASP A 118 30.28 -0.50 -1.05
N GLU A 119 31.16 -0.52 -0.04
CA GLU A 119 32.24 0.42 0.14
C GLU A 119 33.01 0.50 -1.19
N HIS A 120 32.59 1.41 -2.06
CA HIS A 120 33.43 1.89 -3.14
C HIS A 120 34.55 2.68 -2.48
N GLY A 121 35.61 1.94 -2.13
CA GLY A 121 36.92 2.46 -1.80
C GLY A 121 37.40 3.32 -2.95
N HIS A 122 37.11 4.62 -2.88
CA HIS A 122 37.73 5.64 -3.72
C HIS A 122 39.18 5.82 -3.29
N GLY A 123 40.03 4.87 -3.70
CA GLY A 123 41.47 5.02 -3.70
C GLY A 123 41.89 6.02 -4.78
N HIS A 124 41.69 7.32 -4.56
CA HIS A 124 42.31 8.36 -5.38
C HIS A 124 43.74 8.60 -4.93
N GLY A 125 44.63 7.68 -5.32
CA GLY A 125 46.07 7.88 -5.33
C GLY A 125 46.56 8.10 -6.76
N HIS A 126 46.54 9.35 -7.25
CA HIS A 126 47.28 9.72 -8.46
C HIS A 126 48.22 10.89 -8.17
N GLY A 127 49.39 10.54 -7.64
CA GLY A 127 50.59 11.36 -7.75
C GLY A 127 51.48 10.80 -8.84
N HIS A 128 51.54 11.45 -10.00
CA HIS A 128 52.68 11.38 -10.91
C HIS A 128 52.82 12.74 -11.62
N GLY A 129 53.87 13.47 -11.24
CA GLY A 129 54.24 14.74 -11.85
C GLY A 129 54.94 14.55 -13.19
N HIS A 130 54.84 15.58 -14.04
CA HIS A 130 55.77 15.82 -15.14
C HIS A 130 55.79 17.31 -15.51
N GLY A 131 57.01 17.84 -15.65
CA GLY A 131 57.35 19.04 -16.43
C GLY A 131 57.65 20.29 -15.60
N HIS A 132 58.72 21.05 -15.86
CA HIS A 132 59.87 20.90 -16.74
C HIS A 132 60.90 21.98 -16.35
#